data_AF-A0A520Y8H1-F1
#
_entry.id   AF-A0A520Y8H1-F1
#
_cell.length_a   1.000
_cell.length_b   1.000
_cell.length_c   1.000
_cell.angle_alpha   90.00
_cell.angle_beta   90.00
_cell.angle_gamma   90.00
#
_symmetry.space_group_name_H-M   'P 1'
#
loop_
_entity.id
_entity.type
_entity.pdbx_description
1 polymer ?
#
loop_
_entity_poly.entity_id
_entity_poly.type
_entity_poly.pdbx_seq_one_letter_code
_entity_poly.pdbx_strand_id
1 'polypeptide(L)'
;MTLLPLIALGCADSPATQVVVLMETDYGVPDEVDRIEASVSKMIDTGSGLEEVETWRSTFALSDDASSQPGLYRLPATFSVLPAEADVGREIVIRLAALGIGTDQALVSRRVRTGFVAGEIRLVRMALYRACAGVSCSDGETCGCSGPSSCAEPACVTEVVRPGDLERISNPGTLPEGAGIPVSDGGLPDGSVPDGGGGTCEPPLLLCGTSCVDPQVDPSYCGSCEIACSTGDVCEAGSCIDAGDCRVNGVGCAGFTYCDETTGECLRGCGDDSQCVDDAEECDTVVHECVCTLGFHLCGAVCVDDLDVNSCGDRCAPCPAPPNATAVCDLGTCDFVCDETHVACGQLCCPTSCPPGQALYQG
;
A
#
# COMPACT_ATOMS: atom_id res chain seq x y z
N MET A 1 -39.71 7.63 28.43
CA MET A 1 -38.38 7.04 28.16
C MET A 1 -37.61 8.02 27.31
N THR A 2 -36.92 8.94 27.96
CA THR A 2 -35.98 9.87 27.34
C THR A 2 -34.71 9.08 26.99
N LEU A 3 -34.33 9.06 25.71
CA LEU A 3 -33.00 8.57 25.30
C LEU A 3 -31.94 9.46 25.96
N LEU A 4 -31.11 8.87 26.82
CA LEU A 4 -29.81 9.47 27.16
C LEU A 4 -28.84 9.16 26.01
N PRO A 5 -28.10 10.14 25.47
CA PRO A 5 -26.98 9.85 24.60
C PRO A 5 -25.87 9.18 25.44
N LEU A 6 -25.32 8.07 24.94
CA LEU A 6 -24.08 7.51 25.47
C LEU A 6 -22.97 8.51 25.16
N ILE A 7 -22.46 9.14 26.20
CA ILE A 7 -21.32 10.08 26.16
C ILE A 7 -20.06 9.23 26.18
N ALA A 8 -19.22 9.35 25.14
CA ALA A 8 -17.96 8.63 25.04
C ALA A 8 -16.88 9.39 25.83
N LEU A 9 -16.27 8.72 26.80
CA LEU A 9 -15.12 9.23 27.56
C LEU A 9 -13.84 8.73 26.88
N GLY A 10 -13.12 9.61 26.20
CA GLY A 10 -11.79 9.34 25.64
C GLY A 10 -10.81 10.45 25.97
N CYS A 11 -9.51 10.15 26.15
CA CYS A 11 -8.49 11.17 25.91
C CYS A 11 -8.30 11.16 24.37
N ALA A 12 -8.63 12.24 23.67
CA ALA A 12 -8.56 12.27 22.20
C ALA A 12 -7.12 12.53 21.73
N ASP A 13 -6.57 11.64 20.90
CA ASP A 13 -5.44 11.99 20.07
C ASP A 13 -5.88 13.11 19.13
N SER A 14 -5.11 14.19 19.14
CA SER A 14 -5.28 15.25 18.16
C SER A 14 -5.08 14.63 16.77
N PRO A 15 -5.86 15.02 15.73
CA PRO A 15 -5.67 14.48 14.38
C PRO A 15 -4.18 14.46 14.01
N ALA A 16 -3.71 13.39 13.36
CA ALA A 16 -2.31 13.25 12.97
C ALA A 16 -1.83 14.59 12.38
N THR A 17 -0.91 15.24 13.10
CA THR A 17 -0.41 16.55 12.69
C THR A 17 0.41 16.31 11.44
N GLN A 18 -0.03 16.78 10.28
CA GLN A 18 0.67 16.50 9.04
C GLN A 18 0.43 17.59 7.99
N VAL A 19 1.41 17.72 7.10
CA VAL A 19 1.27 18.53 5.87
C VAL A 19 1.22 17.57 4.69
N VAL A 20 0.10 17.56 3.97
CA VAL A 20 -0.03 16.84 2.70
C VAL A 20 0.41 17.78 1.58
N VAL A 21 1.35 17.35 0.75
CA VAL A 21 1.81 18.09 -0.42
C VAL A 21 1.16 17.49 -1.64
N LEU A 22 0.38 18.28 -2.38
CA LEU A 22 -0.16 17.90 -3.68
C LEU A 22 0.72 18.46 -4.78
N MET A 23 1.24 17.57 -5.60
CA MET A 23 2.13 17.84 -6.72
C MET A 23 1.33 17.79 -8.02
N GLU A 24 1.46 18.82 -8.83
CA GLU A 24 0.84 18.90 -10.16
C GLU A 24 1.71 19.73 -11.10
N THR A 25 1.51 19.59 -12.41
CA THR A 25 2.30 20.26 -13.45
C THR A 25 1.44 20.49 -14.70
N ASP A 26 1.74 21.54 -15.46
CA ASP A 26 1.14 21.81 -16.79
C ASP A 26 2.05 21.39 -17.96
N TYR A 27 3.17 20.74 -17.66
CA TYR A 27 4.01 20.05 -18.63
C TYR A 27 3.36 18.74 -19.09
N GLY A 28 3.65 18.32 -20.33
CA GLY A 28 3.33 16.98 -20.80
C GLY A 28 4.07 15.92 -19.98
N VAL A 29 3.33 14.91 -19.50
CA VAL A 29 3.86 13.78 -18.73
C VAL A 29 3.50 12.50 -19.49
N PRO A 30 4.45 11.58 -19.75
CA PRO A 30 5.89 11.67 -19.46
C PRO A 30 6.71 12.44 -20.53
N ASP A 31 6.07 12.94 -21.59
CA ASP A 31 6.73 13.44 -22.81
C ASP A 31 7.63 14.69 -22.65
N GLU A 32 7.45 15.46 -21.58
CA GLU A 32 8.29 16.63 -21.29
C GLU A 32 8.91 16.58 -19.90
N VAL A 33 8.15 16.05 -18.92
CA VAL A 33 8.58 15.81 -17.56
C VAL A 33 8.33 14.34 -17.23
N ASP A 34 9.42 13.60 -17.00
CA ASP A 34 9.38 12.18 -16.64
C ASP A 34 9.57 11.95 -15.13
N ARG A 35 9.87 13.01 -14.37
CA ARG A 35 10.18 12.92 -12.95
C ARG A 35 9.87 14.19 -12.18
N ILE A 36 9.42 14.02 -10.93
CA ILE A 36 9.41 15.08 -9.93
C ILE A 36 10.38 14.72 -8.82
N GLU A 37 11.35 15.59 -8.56
CA GLU A 37 12.16 15.52 -7.35
C GLU A 37 11.50 16.37 -6.26
N ALA A 38 11.32 15.79 -5.08
CA ALA A 38 10.84 16.48 -3.89
C ALA A 38 11.90 16.43 -2.81
N SER A 39 12.11 17.56 -2.12
CA SER A 39 12.93 17.59 -0.91
C SER A 39 12.25 18.36 0.21
N VAL A 40 12.53 17.95 1.43
CA VAL A 40 12.05 18.57 2.67
C VAL A 40 13.25 18.92 3.53
N SER A 41 13.36 20.19 3.87
CA SER A 41 14.38 20.73 4.76
C SER A 41 13.76 21.26 6.04
N LYS A 42 14.52 21.26 7.13
CA LYS A 42 14.20 21.98 8.36
C LYS A 42 14.98 23.29 8.42
N MET A 43 14.39 24.32 9.02
CA MET A 43 15.12 25.52 9.40
C MET A 43 15.68 25.35 10.81
N ILE A 44 16.99 25.52 10.98
CA ILE A 44 17.67 25.46 12.28
C ILE A 44 18.26 26.83 12.58
N ASP A 45 18.03 27.35 13.78
CA ASP A 45 18.77 28.51 14.29
C ASP A 45 20.13 28.04 14.84
N THR A 46 21.21 28.45 14.17
CA THR A 46 22.59 28.10 14.57
C THR A 46 23.20 29.12 15.54
N GLY A 47 22.44 30.13 15.96
CA GLY A 47 22.94 31.28 16.73
C GLY A 47 23.68 32.32 15.89
N SER A 48 24.08 31.98 14.66
CA SER A 48 24.64 32.90 13.65
C SER A 48 23.66 33.28 12.54
N GLY A 49 22.49 32.65 12.52
CA GLY A 49 21.47 32.80 11.47
C GLY A 49 20.62 31.55 11.34
N LEU A 50 19.60 31.63 10.49
CA LEU A 50 18.78 30.49 10.12
C LEU A 50 19.48 29.71 8.99
N GLU A 51 19.73 28.43 9.22
CA GLU A 51 20.28 27.50 8.24
C GLU A 51 19.21 26.51 7.79
N GLU A 52 19.18 26.22 6.49
CA GLU A 52 18.31 25.21 5.91
C GLU A 52 19.06 23.89 5.80
N VAL A 53 18.57 22.86 6.50
CA VAL A 53 19.18 21.54 6.51
C VAL A 53 18.21 20.54 5.89
N GLU A 54 18.60 19.95 4.77
CA GLU A 54 17.81 18.91 4.10
C GLU A 54 17.66 17.69 5.02
N THR A 55 16.43 17.20 5.14
CA THR A 55 16.08 16.05 5.99
C THR A 55 15.58 14.86 5.20
N TRP A 56 15.04 15.11 4.01
CA TRP A 56 14.49 14.08 3.14
C TRP A 56 14.53 14.54 1.68
N ARG A 57 14.78 13.60 0.78
CA ARG A 57 14.76 13.78 -0.67
C ARG A 57 14.28 12.50 -1.31
N SER A 58 13.38 12.64 -2.28
CA SER A 58 12.93 11.53 -3.11
C SER A 58 12.63 11.99 -4.53
N THR A 59 12.59 11.02 -5.43
CA THR A 59 12.44 11.22 -6.85
C THR A 59 11.34 10.30 -7.35
N PHE A 60 10.28 10.90 -7.89
CA PHE A 60 9.07 10.22 -8.33
C PHE A 60 9.06 10.11 -9.86
N ALA A 61 9.15 8.89 -10.41
CA ALA A 61 9.02 8.64 -11.84
C ALA A 61 7.57 8.76 -12.29
N LEU A 62 7.31 9.49 -13.37
CA LEU A 62 5.97 9.81 -13.81
C LEU A 62 5.54 8.97 -15.01
N SER A 63 4.23 8.67 -15.07
CA SER A 63 3.61 7.93 -16.17
C SER A 63 2.21 8.49 -16.46
N ASP A 64 1.81 8.45 -17.72
CA ASP A 64 0.45 8.68 -18.17
C ASP A 64 -0.41 7.41 -18.07
N ASP A 65 0.21 6.23 -18.11
CA ASP A 65 -0.45 4.94 -17.90
C ASP A 65 -0.64 4.67 -16.39
N ALA A 66 -1.88 4.34 -16.00
CA ALA A 66 -2.26 3.97 -14.64
C ALA A 66 -2.15 2.45 -14.40
N SER A 67 -1.53 1.71 -15.32
CA SER A 67 -1.16 0.32 -15.05
C SER A 67 -0.20 0.30 -13.86
N SER A 68 -0.56 -0.48 -12.84
CA SER A 68 0.01 -0.51 -11.48
C SER A 68 1.43 -1.05 -11.42
N GLN A 69 2.36 -0.51 -12.22
CA GLN A 69 3.77 -0.81 -12.08
C GLN A 69 4.31 -0.12 -10.83
N PRO A 70 4.94 -0.85 -9.89
CA PRO A 70 5.50 -0.25 -8.70
C PRO A 70 6.57 0.79 -9.08
N GLY A 71 6.44 1.99 -8.53
CA GLY A 71 7.41 3.08 -8.72
C GLY A 71 7.07 4.11 -9.80
N LEU A 72 5.96 3.96 -10.54
CA LEU A 72 5.44 4.98 -11.46
C LEU A 72 4.24 5.73 -10.85
N TYR A 73 4.20 7.05 -11.03
CA TYR A 73 3.21 7.94 -10.44
C TYR A 73 2.44 8.72 -11.53
N ARG A 74 1.12 8.79 -11.40
CA ARG A 74 0.26 9.67 -12.20
C ARG A 74 0.01 10.97 -11.45
N LEU A 75 0.07 12.10 -12.13
CA LEU A 75 -0.29 13.40 -11.55
C LEU A 75 -1.79 13.70 -11.73
N PRO A 76 -2.42 14.40 -10.77
CA PRO A 76 -1.85 14.92 -9.53
C PRO A 76 -1.53 13.81 -8.53
N ALA A 77 -0.37 13.92 -7.86
CA ALA A 77 0.06 12.96 -6.83
C ALA A 77 0.28 13.68 -5.50
N THR A 78 0.22 12.97 -4.37
CA THR A 78 0.42 13.57 -3.05
C THR A 78 1.58 12.93 -2.31
N PHE A 79 2.15 13.57 -1.30
CA PHE A 79 2.92 12.86 -0.26
C PHE A 79 2.74 13.60 1.07
N SER A 80 2.98 12.92 2.17
CA SER A 80 2.80 13.50 3.50
C SER A 80 4.12 13.78 4.18
N VAL A 81 4.18 14.94 4.84
CA VAL A 81 5.26 15.33 5.73
C VAL A 81 4.71 15.30 7.14
N LEU A 82 5.34 14.53 8.02
CA LEU A 82 5.02 14.46 9.44
C LEU A 82 6.04 15.29 10.24
N PRO A 83 5.63 15.94 11.34
CA PRO A 83 6.56 16.49 12.31
C PRO A 83 7.27 15.34 13.02
N ALA A 84 8.54 15.53 13.39
CA ALA A 84 9.17 14.64 14.36
C ALA A 84 8.44 14.77 15.71
N GLU A 85 8.44 13.72 16.54
CA GLU A 85 7.75 13.73 17.84
C GLU A 85 8.11 14.99 18.65
N ALA A 86 7.08 15.68 19.15
CA ALA A 86 7.17 16.96 19.88
C ALA A 86 7.66 18.21 19.10
N ASP A 87 7.82 18.15 17.77
CA ASP A 87 8.35 19.25 16.94
C ASP A 87 7.30 19.93 16.03
N VAL A 88 6.08 20.12 16.55
CA VAL A 88 4.96 20.75 15.81
C VAL A 88 5.16 22.24 15.54
N GLY A 89 6.12 22.87 16.22
CA GLY A 89 6.44 24.30 16.06
C GLY A 89 7.46 24.60 14.97
N ARG A 90 8.07 23.58 14.34
CA ARG A 90 9.14 23.79 13.36
C ARG A 90 8.64 24.38 12.05
N GLU A 91 9.47 25.21 11.45
CA GLU A 91 9.34 25.57 10.04
C GLU A 91 10.01 24.50 9.16
N ILE A 92 9.29 24.08 8.12
CA ILE A 92 9.77 23.19 7.07
C ILE A 92 9.83 23.97 5.74
N VAL A 93 10.79 23.61 4.90
CA VAL A 93 10.89 24.07 3.52
C VAL A 93 10.68 22.88 2.61
N ILE A 94 9.65 22.95 1.78
CA ILE A 94 9.33 21.94 0.77
C ILE A 94 9.78 22.49 -0.58
N ARG A 95 10.56 21.72 -1.33
CA ARG A 95 10.97 22.04 -2.70
C ARG A 95 10.47 20.94 -3.63
N LEU A 96 9.86 21.35 -4.73
CA LEU A 96 9.58 20.48 -5.87
C LEU A 96 10.35 20.96 -7.10
N ALA A 97 10.86 20.01 -7.88
CA ALA A 97 11.50 20.27 -9.16
C ALA A 97 10.97 19.31 -10.23
N ALA A 98 10.54 19.85 -11.36
CA ALA A 98 10.17 19.07 -12.54
C ALA A 98 11.43 18.81 -13.36
N LEU A 99 11.75 17.55 -13.58
CA LEU A 99 12.95 17.12 -14.30
C LEU A 99 12.56 16.67 -15.71
N GLY A 100 13.36 17.10 -16.70
CA GLY A 100 13.12 16.76 -18.10
C GLY A 100 13.66 15.37 -18.46
N ILE A 101 13.20 14.85 -19.60
CA ILE A 101 13.58 13.51 -20.07
C ILE A 101 15.10 13.36 -20.16
N GLY A 102 15.62 12.35 -19.45
CA GLY A 102 17.03 11.96 -19.51
C GLY A 102 18.00 13.01 -18.97
N THR A 103 17.53 13.99 -18.19
CA THR A 103 18.36 15.03 -17.57
C THR A 103 18.00 15.21 -16.10
N ASP A 104 19.00 15.51 -15.28
CA ASP A 104 18.81 15.91 -13.88
C ASP A 104 18.63 17.43 -13.73
N GLN A 105 18.59 18.16 -14.85
CA GLN A 105 18.33 19.59 -14.84
C GLN A 105 16.84 19.87 -14.61
N ALA A 106 16.54 20.60 -13.54
CA ALA A 106 15.19 21.10 -13.29
C ALA A 106 14.75 22.09 -14.37
N LEU A 107 13.64 21.79 -15.03
CA LEU A 107 12.97 22.68 -15.98
C LEU A 107 12.30 23.85 -15.25
N VAL A 108 11.72 23.55 -14.09
CA VAL A 108 11.14 24.51 -13.15
C VAL A 108 11.28 23.95 -11.73
N SER A 109 11.42 24.84 -10.75
CA SER A 109 11.35 24.48 -9.34
C SER A 109 10.47 25.45 -8.58
N ARG A 110 9.81 24.96 -7.53
CA ARG A 110 8.97 25.75 -6.65
C ARG A 110 9.28 25.41 -5.20
N ARG A 111 9.19 26.42 -4.34
CA ARG A 111 9.47 26.28 -2.91
C ARG A 111 8.30 26.78 -2.08
N VAL A 112 8.04 26.11 -0.97
CA VAL A 112 7.09 26.58 0.05
C VAL A 112 7.72 26.40 1.42
N ARG A 113 7.79 27.48 2.19
CA ARG A 113 8.15 27.47 3.60
C ARG A 113 6.88 27.57 4.44
N THR A 114 6.66 26.59 5.28
CA THR A 114 5.48 26.50 6.14
C THR A 114 5.83 25.75 7.43
N GLY A 115 4.84 25.30 8.18
CA GLY A 115 4.99 24.51 9.39
C GLY A 115 3.72 23.69 9.62
N PHE A 116 3.54 23.24 10.85
CA PHE A 116 2.44 22.38 11.22
C PHE A 116 1.38 23.13 12.04
N VAL A 117 0.15 22.63 12.00
CA VAL A 117 -0.89 23.01 12.96
C VAL A 117 -1.20 21.77 13.79
N ALA A 118 -0.92 21.86 15.10
CA ALA A 118 -1.11 20.74 16.01
C ALA A 118 -2.55 20.23 15.93
N GLY A 119 -2.70 18.92 15.72
CA GLY A 119 -4.01 18.30 15.59
C GLY A 119 -4.70 18.54 14.24
N GLU A 120 -3.97 18.91 13.19
CA GLU A 120 -4.58 19.16 11.90
C GLU A 120 -3.78 18.62 10.72
N ILE A 121 -4.53 18.20 9.70
CA ILE A 121 -4.04 17.87 8.38
C ILE A 121 -4.16 19.11 7.51
N ARG A 122 -3.03 19.61 7.02
CA ARG A 122 -2.98 20.81 6.16
C ARG A 122 -2.50 20.45 4.76
N LEU A 123 -3.16 20.96 3.73
CA LEU A 123 -2.82 20.72 2.33
C LEU A 123 -2.02 21.90 1.76
N VAL A 124 -0.88 21.59 1.17
CA VAL A 124 -0.09 22.51 0.36
C VAL A 124 -0.18 22.04 -1.10
N ARG A 125 -0.78 22.86 -1.96
CA ARG A 125 -0.80 22.61 -3.41
C ARG A 125 0.40 23.27 -4.07
N MET A 126 1.23 22.47 -4.73
CA MET A 126 2.44 22.90 -5.40
C MET A 126 2.39 22.49 -6.88
N ALA A 127 1.80 23.38 -7.67
CA ALA A 127 1.86 23.32 -9.13
C ALA A 127 3.21 23.84 -9.67
N LEU A 128 3.80 23.06 -10.56
CA LEU A 128 5.02 23.36 -11.31
C LEU A 128 4.63 23.89 -12.70
N TYR A 129 4.58 25.21 -12.85
CA TYR A 129 4.11 25.84 -14.09
C TYR A 129 5.23 26.04 -15.11
N ARG A 130 4.94 25.77 -16.38
CA ARG A 130 5.82 26.09 -17.51
C ARG A 130 6.10 27.57 -17.62
N ALA A 131 5.12 28.42 -17.33
CA ALA A 131 5.29 29.87 -17.34
C ALA A 131 6.34 30.37 -16.31
N CYS A 132 6.70 29.54 -15.33
CA CYS A 132 7.76 29.83 -14.36
C CYS A 132 9.15 29.39 -14.82
N ALA A 133 9.30 28.74 -15.99
CA ALA A 133 10.59 28.33 -16.51
C ALA A 133 11.48 29.57 -16.77
N GLY A 134 12.65 29.61 -16.11
CA GLY A 134 13.59 30.74 -16.22
C GLY A 134 13.18 32.01 -15.47
N VAL A 135 12.06 32.02 -14.75
CA VAL A 135 11.68 33.13 -13.87
C VAL A 135 12.57 33.13 -12.65
N SER A 136 13.27 34.24 -12.40
CA SER A 136 14.09 34.44 -11.20
C SER A 136 13.39 35.42 -10.27
N CYS A 137 13.02 34.95 -9.08
CA CYS A 137 12.39 35.77 -8.05
C CYS A 137 13.42 36.22 -6.99
N SER A 138 13.03 37.18 -6.16
CA SER A 138 13.88 37.70 -5.09
C SER A 138 14.06 36.67 -3.97
N ASP A 139 15.01 36.91 -3.06
CA ASP A 139 15.17 36.08 -1.85
C ASP A 139 13.86 36.01 -1.05
N GLY A 140 13.41 34.79 -0.72
CA GLY A 140 12.13 34.57 -0.03
C GLY A 140 10.89 34.57 -0.93
N GLU A 141 11.08 34.58 -2.25
CA GLU A 141 10.02 34.47 -3.25
C GLU A 141 10.19 33.22 -4.13
N THR A 142 9.06 32.72 -4.64
CA THR A 142 9.00 31.63 -5.61
C THR A 142 8.00 31.99 -6.72
N CYS A 143 8.19 31.44 -7.92
CA CYS A 143 7.19 31.61 -8.97
C CYS A 143 6.00 30.68 -8.70
N GLY A 144 4.80 31.23 -8.64
CA GLY A 144 3.58 30.47 -8.35
C GLY A 144 2.33 31.36 -8.30
N CYS A 145 1.33 30.87 -7.58
CA CYS A 145 0.06 31.57 -7.39
C CYS A 145 -0.09 31.97 -5.91
N SER A 146 -0.65 33.15 -5.64
CA SER A 146 -0.89 33.62 -4.27
C SER A 146 -2.10 32.96 -3.59
N GLY A 147 -2.90 32.19 -4.33
CA GLY A 147 -4.09 31.49 -3.82
C GLY A 147 -3.98 29.96 -3.93
N PRO A 148 -4.89 29.22 -3.28
CA PRO A 148 -4.87 27.75 -3.22
C PRO A 148 -5.32 27.05 -4.52
N SER A 149 -5.50 27.79 -5.62
CA SER A 149 -6.00 27.28 -6.90
C SER A 149 -5.00 27.53 -8.03
N SER A 150 -5.15 26.80 -9.14
CA SER A 150 -4.37 27.05 -10.34
C SER A 150 -4.67 28.44 -10.90
N CYS A 151 -3.63 29.15 -11.33
CA CYS A 151 -3.74 30.49 -11.89
C CYS A 151 -3.31 30.50 -13.35
N ALA A 152 -3.97 31.33 -14.17
CA ALA A 152 -3.67 31.46 -15.60
C ALA A 152 -2.33 32.16 -15.86
N GLU A 153 -1.87 33.01 -14.95
CA GLU A 153 -0.62 33.76 -15.05
C GLU A 153 0.12 33.71 -13.70
N PRO A 154 1.09 32.80 -13.51
CA PRO A 154 1.88 32.75 -12.28
C PRO A 154 2.88 33.91 -12.21
N ALA A 155 3.22 34.33 -10.99
CA ALA A 155 4.13 35.44 -10.72
C ALA A 155 5.03 35.13 -9.52
N CYS A 156 6.01 35.98 -9.25
CA CYS A 156 6.78 35.89 -8.01
C CYS A 156 5.86 36.18 -6.82
N VAL A 157 5.72 35.19 -5.95
CA VAL A 157 4.95 35.24 -4.71
C VAL A 157 5.86 34.90 -3.55
N THR A 158 5.50 35.30 -2.34
CA THR A 158 6.27 34.88 -1.16
C THR A 158 6.28 33.35 -1.05
N GLU A 159 7.45 32.78 -0.74
CA GLU A 159 7.56 31.34 -0.48
C GLU A 159 6.99 30.98 0.90
N VAL A 160 6.76 31.95 1.78
CA VAL A 160 6.25 31.73 3.15
C VAL A 160 4.72 31.66 3.15
N VAL A 161 4.19 30.52 3.57
CA VAL A 161 2.76 30.31 3.78
C VAL A 161 2.54 29.96 5.25
N ARG A 162 1.64 30.67 5.93
CA ARG A 162 1.35 30.37 7.34
C ARG A 162 0.60 29.03 7.43
N PRO A 163 0.92 28.17 8.40
CA PRO A 163 0.26 26.87 8.55
C PRO A 163 -1.26 26.96 8.63
N GLY A 164 -1.79 27.99 9.31
CA GLY A 164 -3.23 28.21 9.46
C GLY A 164 -3.95 28.64 8.18
N ASP A 165 -3.23 29.21 7.21
CA ASP A 165 -3.77 29.66 5.92
C ASP A 165 -3.86 28.51 4.90
N LEU A 166 -3.20 27.38 5.18
CA LEU A 166 -3.29 26.17 4.37
C LEU A 166 -4.68 25.53 4.50
N GLU A 167 -5.16 24.94 3.41
CA GLU A 167 -6.45 24.25 3.37
C GLU A 167 -6.46 23.11 4.39
N ARG A 168 -7.46 23.09 5.27
CA ARG A 168 -7.64 22.02 6.26
C ARG A 168 -8.36 20.83 5.63
N ILE A 169 -7.74 19.67 5.64
CA ILE A 169 -8.39 18.42 5.21
C ILE A 169 -9.03 17.75 6.43
N SER A 170 -10.33 17.47 6.34
CA SER A 170 -11.06 16.73 7.40
C SER A 170 -11.18 15.24 7.12
N ASN A 171 -10.98 14.80 5.87
CA ASN A 171 -10.97 13.40 5.46
C ASN A 171 -9.89 13.21 4.36
N PRO A 172 -8.81 12.45 4.60
CA PRO A 172 -7.77 12.23 3.59
C PRO A 172 -8.27 11.50 2.32
N GLY A 173 -9.44 10.84 2.37
CA GLY A 173 -10.10 10.26 1.21
C GLY A 173 -10.80 11.26 0.27
N THR A 174 -10.82 12.56 0.59
CA THR A 174 -11.38 13.61 -0.29
C THR A 174 -10.33 14.34 -1.12
N LEU A 175 -9.10 13.81 -1.19
CA LEU A 175 -8.12 14.24 -2.20
C LEU A 175 -8.71 14.01 -3.62
N PRO A 176 -8.24 14.73 -4.65
CA PRO A 176 -8.77 14.54 -6.01
C PRO A 176 -8.72 13.07 -6.44
N GLU A 177 -9.72 12.60 -7.18
CA GLU A 177 -9.68 11.25 -7.77
C GLU A 177 -8.38 11.07 -8.56
N GLY A 178 -7.59 10.04 -8.22
CA GLY A 178 -6.27 9.80 -8.82
C GLY A 178 -5.07 10.38 -8.05
N ALA A 179 -5.29 11.06 -6.91
CA ALA A 179 -4.24 11.41 -5.96
C ALA A 179 -3.72 10.16 -5.23
N GLY A 180 -3.06 9.27 -5.96
CA GLY A 180 -2.36 8.14 -5.36
C GLY A 180 -1.12 8.67 -4.67
N ILE A 181 -1.14 8.72 -3.32
CA ILE A 181 -0.14 8.13 -2.41
C ILE A 181 -0.81 7.97 -1.03
N PRO A 182 -1.04 6.74 -0.53
CA PRO A 182 -1.18 6.52 0.90
C PRO A 182 0.17 6.78 1.58
N VAL A 183 0.13 7.45 2.72
CA VAL A 183 1.31 7.73 3.57
C VAL A 183 1.94 6.40 3.97
N SER A 184 3.01 5.99 3.30
CA SER A 184 3.99 5.12 3.92
C SER A 184 4.70 5.97 4.96
N ASP A 185 4.44 5.62 6.22
CA ASP A 185 5.13 6.07 7.40
C ASP A 185 6.61 6.36 7.12
N GLY A 186 7.08 7.53 7.55
CA GLY A 186 8.49 7.90 7.54
C GLY A 186 9.33 7.10 8.54
N GLY A 187 9.04 5.81 8.67
CA GLY A 187 9.82 4.84 9.41
C GLY A 187 11.14 4.61 8.70
N LEU A 188 12.21 4.82 9.45
CA LEU A 188 13.49 4.19 9.21
C LEU A 188 13.30 2.69 8.86
N PRO A 189 14.20 2.09 8.07
CA PRO A 189 14.25 0.65 7.92
C PRO A 189 14.68 0.04 9.27
N ASP A 190 13.71 -0.20 10.16
CA ASP A 190 13.85 -1.22 11.18
C ASP A 190 13.53 -2.56 10.52
N GLY A 191 14.57 -3.36 10.35
CA GLY A 191 14.48 -4.67 9.74
C GLY A 191 13.67 -5.60 10.63
N SER A 192 12.39 -5.79 10.31
CA SER A 192 11.72 -7.06 10.57
C SER A 192 10.48 -7.25 9.70
N VAL A 193 10.58 -8.31 8.89
CA VAL A 193 9.58 -9.05 8.11
C VAL A 193 9.53 -8.72 6.60
N PRO A 194 9.92 -9.69 5.73
CA PRO A 194 9.93 -9.56 4.28
C PRO A 194 8.55 -9.86 3.67
N ASP A 195 8.20 -9.16 2.59
CA ASP A 195 7.46 -9.63 1.38
C ASP A 195 7.05 -8.40 0.56
N GLY A 196 7.20 -8.30 -0.77
CA GLY A 196 7.26 -9.37 -1.76
C GLY A 196 8.50 -9.34 -2.66
N GLY A 197 8.94 -10.56 -2.95
CA GLY A 197 10.15 -10.86 -3.69
C GLY A 197 10.05 -10.66 -5.20
N GLY A 198 11.24 -10.54 -5.81
CA GLY A 198 11.41 -11.09 -7.14
C GLY A 198 11.20 -12.60 -7.03
N GLY A 199 10.10 -13.10 -7.60
CA GLY A 199 9.70 -14.49 -7.52
C GLY A 199 10.82 -15.42 -7.96
N THR A 200 11.39 -16.15 -7.01
CA THR A 200 12.14 -17.37 -7.29
C THR A 200 11.36 -18.48 -6.62
N CYS A 201 10.83 -19.40 -7.42
CA CYS A 201 10.18 -20.59 -6.90
C CYS A 201 11.22 -21.50 -6.23
N GLU A 202 10.85 -22.13 -5.13
CA GLU A 202 11.71 -23.13 -4.50
C GLU A 202 11.83 -24.34 -5.43
N PRO A 203 13.04 -24.78 -5.81
CA PRO A 203 13.20 -25.98 -6.63
C PRO A 203 12.50 -27.18 -5.98
N PRO A 204 11.74 -28.00 -6.72
CA PRO A 204 11.76 -28.17 -8.18
C PRO A 204 10.81 -27.27 -8.98
N LEU A 205 10.11 -26.31 -8.36
CA LEU A 205 9.10 -25.49 -9.01
C LEU A 205 9.70 -24.47 -9.99
N LEU A 206 8.97 -24.19 -11.08
CA LEU A 206 9.30 -23.19 -12.09
C LEU A 206 8.36 -21.99 -11.99
N LEU A 207 8.89 -20.78 -12.13
CA LEU A 207 8.07 -19.57 -12.18
C LEU A 207 7.45 -19.42 -13.57
N CYS A 208 6.15 -19.67 -13.68
CA CYS A 208 5.39 -19.49 -14.90
C CYS A 208 4.39 -18.35 -14.73
N GLY A 209 4.73 -17.19 -15.29
CA GLY A 209 4.00 -15.94 -15.04
C GLY A 209 4.21 -15.45 -13.61
N THR A 210 3.16 -15.50 -12.80
CA THR A 210 3.18 -15.11 -11.37
C THR A 210 3.05 -16.31 -10.43
N SER A 211 2.97 -17.53 -10.95
CA SER A 211 2.71 -18.74 -10.17
C SER A 211 3.91 -19.70 -10.22
N CYS A 212 4.19 -20.34 -9.10
CA CYS A 212 5.14 -21.43 -9.01
C CYS A 212 4.45 -22.74 -9.34
N VAL A 213 4.90 -23.43 -10.38
CA VAL A 213 4.28 -24.67 -10.89
C VAL A 213 5.33 -25.77 -10.95
N ASP A 214 4.95 -27.01 -10.70
CA ASP A 214 5.85 -28.15 -10.88
C ASP A 214 5.77 -28.65 -12.33
N PRO A 215 6.76 -28.36 -13.19
CA PRO A 215 6.72 -28.79 -14.57
C PRO A 215 6.87 -30.32 -14.72
N GLN A 216 7.15 -31.07 -13.66
CA GLN A 216 7.26 -32.52 -13.73
C GLN A 216 5.91 -33.22 -13.73
N VAL A 217 4.86 -32.57 -13.21
CA VAL A 217 3.56 -33.20 -12.97
C VAL A 217 2.35 -32.33 -13.35
N ASP A 218 2.54 -31.04 -13.66
CA ASP A 218 1.44 -30.17 -14.11
C ASP A 218 1.20 -30.29 -15.63
N PRO A 219 0.03 -30.79 -16.07
CA PRO A 219 -0.31 -30.88 -17.49
C PRO A 219 -0.38 -29.53 -18.20
N SER A 220 -0.53 -28.43 -17.46
CA SER A 220 -0.63 -27.06 -18.01
C SER A 220 0.74 -26.46 -18.31
N TYR A 221 1.80 -27.00 -17.69
CA TYR A 221 3.18 -26.48 -17.74
C TYR A 221 4.21 -27.62 -17.82
N CYS A 222 3.89 -28.68 -18.55
CA CYS A 222 4.63 -29.94 -18.56
C CYS A 222 5.99 -29.82 -19.23
N GLY A 223 7.06 -29.88 -18.45
CA GLY A 223 8.45 -29.70 -18.88
C GLY A 223 8.87 -28.24 -19.09
N SER A 224 7.94 -27.31 -19.29
CA SER A 224 8.21 -25.86 -19.35
C SER A 224 6.93 -25.02 -19.24
N CYS A 225 7.07 -23.71 -19.00
CA CYS A 225 5.94 -22.77 -18.89
C CYS A 225 5.08 -22.62 -20.16
N GLU A 226 5.54 -23.12 -21.31
CA GLU A 226 4.85 -22.95 -22.59
C GLU A 226 4.26 -24.26 -23.13
N ILE A 227 4.45 -25.38 -22.43
CA ILE A 227 4.01 -26.70 -22.88
C ILE A 227 2.81 -27.13 -22.05
N ALA A 228 1.64 -27.15 -22.68
CA ALA A 228 0.44 -27.77 -22.14
C ALA A 228 0.15 -29.08 -22.88
N CYS A 229 -0.18 -30.13 -22.14
CA CYS A 229 -0.56 -31.43 -22.68
C CYS A 229 -1.94 -31.38 -23.34
N SER A 230 -2.19 -32.30 -24.28
CA SER A 230 -3.50 -32.41 -24.93
C SER A 230 -4.54 -32.88 -23.93
N THR A 231 -5.82 -32.67 -24.22
CA THR A 231 -6.90 -33.24 -23.41
C THR A 231 -6.76 -34.76 -23.32
N GLY A 232 -6.80 -35.30 -22.09
CA GLY A 232 -6.62 -36.73 -21.81
C GLY A 232 -5.17 -37.17 -21.57
N ASP A 233 -4.19 -36.34 -21.92
CA ASP A 233 -2.77 -36.60 -21.64
C ASP A 233 -2.41 -36.20 -20.21
N VAL A 234 -1.48 -36.94 -19.59
CA VAL A 234 -0.91 -36.63 -18.27
C VAL A 234 0.52 -36.11 -18.41
N CYS A 235 0.96 -35.30 -17.43
CA CYS A 235 2.36 -34.93 -17.33
C CYS A 235 3.10 -35.91 -16.42
N GLU A 236 4.06 -36.65 -16.98
CA GLU A 236 4.92 -37.56 -16.23
C GLU A 236 6.39 -37.21 -16.51
N ALA A 237 7.13 -36.87 -15.44
CA ALA A 237 8.53 -36.48 -15.51
C ALA A 237 8.82 -35.38 -16.57
N GLY A 238 7.88 -34.43 -16.70
CA GLY A 238 7.99 -33.31 -17.64
C GLY A 238 7.77 -33.67 -19.11
N SER A 239 7.09 -34.79 -19.40
CA SER A 239 6.64 -35.16 -20.73
C SER A 239 5.16 -35.47 -20.75
N CYS A 240 4.45 -35.00 -21.79
CA CYS A 240 3.04 -35.37 -22.01
C CYS A 240 2.94 -36.80 -22.51
N ILE A 241 2.17 -37.61 -21.83
CA ILE A 241 1.95 -39.02 -22.13
C ILE A 241 0.45 -39.26 -22.29
N ASP A 242 0.08 -39.95 -23.37
CA ASP A 242 -1.27 -40.48 -23.54
C ASP A 242 -1.53 -41.54 -22.47
N ALA A 243 -2.37 -41.20 -21.49
CA ALA A 243 -2.74 -42.09 -20.39
C ALA A 243 -3.65 -43.24 -20.84
N GLY A 244 -4.23 -43.14 -22.05
CA GLY A 244 -5.29 -44.02 -22.52
C GLY A 244 -6.54 -43.94 -21.63
N ASP A 245 -7.40 -44.95 -21.73
CA ASP A 245 -8.61 -45.01 -20.90
C ASP A 245 -8.26 -45.37 -19.45
N CYS A 246 -8.35 -44.38 -18.57
CA CYS A 246 -7.97 -44.48 -17.16
C CYS A 246 -8.77 -45.51 -16.37
N ARG A 247 -9.95 -45.92 -16.85
CA ARG A 247 -10.81 -46.92 -16.20
C ARG A 247 -10.29 -48.34 -16.37
N VAL A 248 -9.45 -48.58 -17.38
CA VAL A 248 -8.99 -49.93 -17.77
C VAL A 248 -7.48 -50.06 -17.88
N ASN A 249 -6.72 -48.96 -17.87
CA ASN A 249 -5.26 -48.99 -17.96
C ASN A 249 -4.59 -49.59 -16.70
N GLY A 250 -5.31 -49.66 -15.57
CA GLY A 250 -4.84 -50.21 -14.30
C GLY A 250 -3.79 -49.37 -13.57
N VAL A 251 -3.39 -48.23 -14.15
CA VAL A 251 -2.43 -47.26 -13.61
C VAL A 251 -3.14 -45.99 -13.13
N GLY A 252 -4.32 -45.67 -13.68
CA GLY A 252 -5.08 -44.47 -13.38
C GLY A 252 -4.53 -43.22 -14.09
N CYS A 253 -4.79 -42.06 -13.51
CA CYS A 253 -4.29 -40.76 -13.94
C CYS A 253 -3.15 -40.30 -13.01
N ALA A 254 -2.25 -39.43 -13.49
CA ALA A 254 -1.07 -38.97 -12.76
C ALA A 254 -1.01 -37.43 -12.69
N GLY A 255 -0.27 -36.90 -11.71
CA GLY A 255 -0.18 -35.45 -11.48
C GLY A 255 -1.51 -34.88 -10.99
N PHE A 256 -1.83 -33.62 -11.31
CA PHE A 256 -3.09 -32.98 -10.92
C PHE A 256 -4.23 -33.30 -11.91
N THR A 257 -4.54 -34.59 -12.06
CA THR A 257 -5.61 -35.08 -12.93
C THR A 257 -6.45 -36.16 -12.24
N TYR A 258 -7.72 -36.28 -12.64
CA TYR A 258 -8.65 -37.32 -12.20
C TYR A 258 -9.22 -38.09 -13.40
N CYS A 259 -9.68 -39.31 -13.14
CA CYS A 259 -10.31 -40.14 -14.16
C CYS A 259 -11.79 -39.76 -14.31
N ASP A 260 -12.17 -39.21 -15.46
CA ASP A 260 -13.58 -39.02 -15.75
C ASP A 260 -14.24 -40.35 -16.10
N GLU A 261 -15.11 -40.86 -15.23
CA GLU A 261 -15.75 -42.16 -15.38
C GLU A 261 -16.64 -42.26 -16.64
N THR A 262 -17.08 -41.13 -17.19
CA THR A 262 -17.94 -41.09 -18.38
C THR A 262 -17.14 -41.32 -19.65
N THR A 263 -16.06 -40.57 -19.84
CA THR A 263 -15.23 -40.55 -21.05
C THR A 263 -14.08 -41.55 -20.96
N GLY A 264 -13.54 -41.76 -19.76
CA GLY A 264 -12.30 -42.49 -19.53
C GLY A 264 -11.05 -41.63 -19.76
N GLU A 265 -11.19 -40.32 -19.91
CA GLU A 265 -10.07 -39.40 -20.08
C GLU A 265 -9.56 -38.89 -18.73
N CYS A 266 -8.25 -38.62 -18.65
CA CYS A 266 -7.67 -37.90 -17.52
C CYS A 266 -7.93 -36.41 -17.69
N LEU A 267 -8.84 -35.87 -16.86
CA LEU A 267 -9.19 -34.45 -16.85
C LEU A 267 -8.43 -33.74 -15.72
N ARG A 268 -8.20 -32.43 -15.89
CA ARG A 268 -7.53 -31.60 -14.89
C ARG A 268 -8.37 -31.50 -13.62
N GLY A 269 -7.73 -31.73 -12.48
CA GLY A 269 -8.36 -31.66 -11.16
C GLY A 269 -7.80 -32.72 -10.22
N CYS A 270 -8.11 -32.60 -8.93
CA CYS A 270 -7.75 -33.62 -7.96
C CYS A 270 -8.71 -34.82 -8.07
N GLY A 271 -8.18 -36.03 -7.91
CA GLY A 271 -8.92 -37.28 -7.75
C GLY A 271 -8.93 -37.79 -6.30
N ASP A 272 -7.91 -37.45 -5.53
CA ASP A 272 -7.79 -37.74 -4.10
C ASP A 272 -6.90 -36.72 -3.37
N ASP A 273 -6.94 -36.75 -2.03
CA ASP A 273 -6.27 -35.77 -1.16
C ASP A 273 -4.75 -35.76 -1.30
N SER A 274 -4.12 -36.88 -1.76
CA SER A 274 -2.67 -36.93 -1.92
C SER A 274 -2.14 -36.06 -3.06
N GLN A 275 -3.05 -35.53 -3.89
CA GLN A 275 -2.74 -34.63 -5.00
C GLN A 275 -2.83 -33.14 -4.61
N CYS A 276 -3.27 -32.83 -3.40
CA CYS A 276 -3.28 -31.48 -2.84
C CYS A 276 -1.95 -31.18 -2.14
N VAL A 277 -1.49 -29.92 -2.21
CA VAL A 277 -0.11 -29.55 -1.87
C VAL A 277 0.03 -29.22 -0.38
N ASP A 278 -1.05 -28.77 0.24
CA ASP A 278 -1.09 -28.35 1.64
C ASP A 278 -1.71 -29.43 2.54
N ASP A 279 -1.19 -29.60 3.76
CA ASP A 279 -1.76 -30.50 4.78
C ASP A 279 -3.16 -30.03 5.22
N ALA A 280 -3.53 -28.77 4.94
CA ALA A 280 -4.83 -28.19 5.19
C ALA A 280 -5.80 -28.22 3.99
N GLU A 281 -5.45 -28.91 2.90
CA GLU A 281 -6.31 -29.10 1.72
C GLU A 281 -6.93 -30.51 1.67
N GLU A 282 -8.17 -30.60 1.20
CA GLU A 282 -8.87 -31.85 0.86
C GLU A 282 -9.37 -31.76 -0.57
N CYS A 283 -9.38 -32.89 -1.28
CA CYS A 283 -9.90 -32.92 -2.64
C CYS A 283 -11.43 -32.97 -2.61
N ASP A 284 -12.10 -31.91 -3.08
CA ASP A 284 -13.53 -32.00 -3.39
C ASP A 284 -13.70 -32.78 -4.69
N THR A 285 -13.94 -34.08 -4.56
CA THR A 285 -14.14 -35.00 -5.71
C THR A 285 -15.40 -34.73 -6.53
N VAL A 286 -16.27 -33.80 -6.14
CA VAL A 286 -17.43 -33.40 -6.94
C VAL A 286 -17.05 -32.32 -7.95
N VAL A 287 -16.21 -31.37 -7.55
CA VAL A 287 -15.72 -30.29 -8.42
C VAL A 287 -14.30 -30.51 -8.92
N HIS A 288 -13.60 -31.50 -8.38
CA HIS A 288 -12.21 -31.85 -8.65
C HIS A 288 -11.22 -30.70 -8.40
N GLU A 289 -11.46 -29.95 -7.32
CA GLU A 289 -10.61 -28.85 -6.86
C GLU A 289 -10.12 -29.12 -5.44
N CYS A 290 -8.86 -28.76 -5.14
CA CYS A 290 -8.36 -28.77 -3.77
C CYS A 290 -8.99 -27.59 -3.04
N VAL A 291 -9.71 -27.91 -1.96
CA VAL A 291 -10.39 -26.93 -1.12
C VAL A 291 -9.82 -26.98 0.28
N CYS A 292 -9.85 -25.86 0.98
CA CYS A 292 -9.39 -25.82 2.35
C CYS A 292 -10.31 -26.66 3.25
N THR A 293 -9.69 -27.43 4.13
CA THR A 293 -10.37 -28.24 5.14
C THR A 293 -11.14 -27.35 6.13
N LEU A 294 -12.08 -27.95 6.86
CA LEU A 294 -12.90 -27.20 7.82
C LEU A 294 -12.03 -26.50 8.87
N GLY A 295 -12.21 -25.18 9.00
CA GLY A 295 -11.41 -24.33 9.89
C GLY A 295 -10.24 -23.64 9.19
N PHE A 296 -10.13 -23.78 7.86
CA PHE A 296 -9.20 -23.06 7.02
C PHE A 296 -9.94 -22.42 5.84
N HIS A 297 -9.41 -21.32 5.32
CA HIS A 297 -9.87 -20.68 4.10
C HIS A 297 -8.72 -20.37 3.15
N LEU A 298 -9.06 -20.12 1.89
CA LEU A 298 -8.09 -19.91 0.83
C LEU A 298 -7.62 -18.45 0.79
N CYS A 299 -6.31 -18.25 0.94
CA CYS A 299 -5.66 -16.96 0.75
C CYS A 299 -4.60 -17.02 -0.33
N GLY A 300 -4.99 -16.59 -1.53
CA GLY A 300 -4.17 -16.76 -2.71
C GLY A 300 -4.14 -18.23 -3.12
N ALA A 301 -3.03 -18.91 -2.86
CA ALA A 301 -2.82 -20.32 -3.18
C ALA A 301 -2.45 -21.16 -1.94
N VAL A 302 -2.77 -20.66 -0.74
CA VAL A 302 -2.45 -21.30 0.54
C VAL A 302 -3.69 -21.32 1.40
N CYS A 303 -3.95 -22.46 2.03
CA CYS A 303 -4.99 -22.58 3.05
C CYS A 303 -4.45 -22.07 4.39
N VAL A 304 -5.16 -21.12 4.98
CA VAL A 304 -4.74 -20.47 6.23
C VAL A 304 -5.81 -20.68 7.31
N ASP A 305 -5.37 -20.83 8.55
CA ASP A 305 -6.23 -21.18 9.69
C ASP A 305 -7.20 -20.02 10.00
N ASP A 306 -8.50 -20.31 10.03
CA ASP A 306 -9.58 -19.35 10.30
C ASP A 306 -9.51 -18.74 11.70
N LEU A 307 -8.72 -19.33 12.61
CA LEU A 307 -8.50 -18.87 13.97
C LEU A 307 -7.15 -18.13 14.13
N ASP A 308 -6.34 -18.02 13.08
CA ASP A 308 -5.11 -17.24 13.13
C ASP A 308 -5.44 -15.74 13.08
N VAL A 309 -4.79 -14.97 13.95
CA VAL A 309 -4.95 -13.50 13.98
C VAL A 309 -4.50 -12.82 12.69
N ASN A 310 -3.62 -13.47 11.92
CA ASN A 310 -3.14 -12.99 10.62
C ASN A 310 -4.08 -13.31 9.47
N SER A 311 -5.03 -14.24 9.68
CA SER A 311 -5.96 -14.73 8.67
C SER A 311 -7.30 -15.20 9.29
N CYS A 312 -8.01 -14.30 9.95
CA CYS A 312 -9.16 -14.70 10.77
C CYS A 312 -10.48 -14.76 9.99
N GLY A 313 -11.23 -15.87 10.12
CA GLY A 313 -12.44 -16.11 9.33
C GLY A 313 -12.11 -16.11 7.84
N ASP A 314 -12.90 -15.46 6.98
CA ASP A 314 -12.63 -15.40 5.53
C ASP A 314 -11.60 -14.32 5.12
N ARG A 315 -10.76 -13.84 6.04
CA ARG A 315 -9.91 -12.67 5.85
C ARG A 315 -8.46 -13.07 5.60
N CYS A 316 -7.90 -12.65 4.46
CA CYS A 316 -6.48 -12.86 4.11
C CYS A 316 -5.51 -11.77 4.61
N ALA A 317 -5.86 -11.07 5.68
CA ALA A 317 -5.05 -9.99 6.23
C ALA A 317 -5.16 -10.00 7.75
N PRO A 318 -4.14 -9.53 8.47
CA PRO A 318 -4.21 -9.50 9.92
C PRO A 318 -5.43 -8.74 10.44
N CYS A 319 -5.95 -9.25 11.56
CA CYS A 319 -7.04 -8.62 12.27
C CYS A 319 -6.65 -7.18 12.64
N PRO A 320 -7.51 -6.20 12.33
CA PRO A 320 -7.24 -4.83 12.73
C PRO A 320 -7.35 -4.73 14.25
N ALA A 321 -6.34 -4.13 14.88
CA ALA A 321 -6.44 -3.69 16.27
C ALA A 321 -6.24 -2.16 16.33
N PRO A 322 -7.01 -1.46 17.17
CA PRO A 322 -6.71 -0.06 17.47
C PRO A 322 -5.38 0.04 18.26
N PRO A 323 -4.77 1.23 18.35
CA PRO A 323 -3.60 1.45 19.20
C PRO A 323 -3.86 1.02 20.65
N ASN A 324 -2.82 0.50 21.31
CA ASN A 324 -2.87 -0.02 22.70
C ASN A 324 -3.84 -1.20 22.86
N ALA A 325 -3.98 -1.99 21.81
CA ALA A 325 -4.73 -3.22 21.83
C ALA A 325 -3.96 -4.31 21.08
N THR A 326 -4.14 -5.54 21.53
CA THR A 326 -3.70 -6.73 20.83
C THR A 326 -4.86 -7.29 20.02
N ALA A 327 -4.65 -7.51 18.72
CA ALA A 327 -5.64 -8.15 17.85
C ALA A 327 -5.87 -9.59 18.31
N VAL A 328 -7.12 -10.05 18.24
CA VAL A 328 -7.51 -11.42 18.58
C VAL A 328 -8.45 -11.92 17.49
N CYS A 329 -8.30 -13.18 17.10
CA CYS A 329 -9.32 -13.88 16.34
C CYS A 329 -10.19 -14.67 17.32
N ASP A 330 -11.45 -14.27 17.49
CA ASP A 330 -12.41 -15.00 18.31
C ASP A 330 -13.42 -15.71 17.40
N LEU A 331 -13.24 -17.03 17.25
CA LEU A 331 -14.11 -17.90 16.46
C LEU A 331 -14.36 -17.39 15.02
N GLY A 332 -13.30 -16.99 14.32
CA GLY A 332 -13.37 -16.48 12.95
C GLY A 332 -13.86 -15.04 12.84
N THR A 333 -13.99 -14.31 13.96
CA THR A 333 -14.29 -12.88 13.97
C THR A 333 -13.14 -12.11 14.60
N CYS A 334 -12.66 -11.09 13.89
CA CYS A 334 -11.65 -10.20 14.45
C CYS A 334 -12.22 -9.39 15.62
N ASP A 335 -11.51 -9.44 16.73
CA ASP A 335 -11.73 -8.61 17.91
C ASP A 335 -10.38 -8.06 18.41
N PHE A 336 -10.40 -7.32 19.50
CA PHE A 336 -9.20 -6.81 20.14
C PHE A 336 -9.33 -6.82 21.67
N VAL A 337 -8.21 -7.02 22.34
CA VAL A 337 -8.11 -6.88 23.79
C VAL A 337 -7.22 -5.69 24.10
N CYS A 338 -7.74 -4.76 24.90
CA CYS A 338 -6.96 -3.61 25.35
C CYS A 338 -5.79 -4.05 26.23
N ASP A 339 -4.64 -3.40 26.06
CA ASP A 339 -3.45 -3.65 26.88
C ASP A 339 -3.72 -3.25 28.35
N GLU A 340 -2.90 -3.74 29.28
CA GLU A 340 -3.15 -3.69 30.75
C GLU A 340 -3.52 -2.31 31.33
N THR A 341 -3.12 -1.21 30.68
CA THR A 341 -3.39 0.17 31.13
C THR A 341 -4.62 0.83 30.49
N HIS A 342 -5.31 0.12 29.57
CA HIS A 342 -6.41 0.61 28.77
C HIS A 342 -7.70 -0.21 28.99
N VAL A 343 -8.84 0.42 28.72
CA VAL A 343 -10.17 -0.20 28.79
C VAL A 343 -10.94 0.05 27.49
N ALA A 344 -11.80 -0.90 27.13
CA ALA A 344 -12.63 -0.80 25.94
C ALA A 344 -13.57 0.42 26.03
N CYS A 345 -13.51 1.29 25.02
CA CYS A 345 -14.32 2.49 24.90
C CYS A 345 -14.95 2.57 23.51
N GLY A 346 -15.79 1.58 23.17
CA GLY A 346 -16.37 1.43 21.84
C GLY A 346 -15.50 0.55 20.95
N GLN A 347 -14.93 1.11 19.89
CA GLN A 347 -14.02 0.41 18.95
C GLN A 347 -12.55 0.83 19.15
N LEU A 348 -12.24 1.32 20.35
CA LEU A 348 -10.92 1.84 20.74
C LEU A 348 -10.59 1.37 22.16
N CYS A 349 -9.31 1.49 22.51
CA CYS A 349 -8.80 1.27 23.86
C CYS A 349 -8.40 2.62 24.46
N CYS A 350 -9.10 3.03 25.53
CA CYS A 350 -8.89 4.30 26.21
C CYS A 350 -8.09 4.10 27.48
N PRO A 351 -7.16 5.01 27.83
CA PRO A 351 -6.37 4.88 29.05
C PRO A 351 -7.28 5.02 30.29
N THR A 352 -6.96 4.25 31.33
CA THR A 352 -7.69 4.24 32.61
C THR A 352 -7.46 5.51 33.45
N SER A 353 -6.47 6.33 33.10
CA SER A 353 -6.19 7.65 33.69
C SER A 353 -5.45 8.54 32.68
N CYS A 354 -5.75 9.84 32.61
CA CYS A 354 -4.98 10.77 31.76
C CYS A 354 -3.80 11.39 32.57
N PRO A 355 -2.64 11.71 31.93
CA PRO A 355 -1.51 12.42 32.55
C PRO A 355 -1.85 13.81 33.11
N PRO A 356 -1.00 14.38 34.01
CA PRO A 356 -1.20 15.73 34.54
C PRO A 356 -1.29 16.77 33.42
N GLY A 357 -2.39 17.53 33.38
CA GLY A 357 -2.64 18.57 32.36
C GLY A 357 -3.60 18.18 31.24
N GLN A 358 -4.08 16.94 31.21
CA GLN A 358 -5.17 16.50 30.33
C GLN A 358 -6.46 16.27 31.12
N ALA A 359 -7.61 16.47 30.47
CA ALA A 359 -8.92 16.18 31.04
C ALA A 359 -9.60 15.08 30.22
N LEU A 360 -10.37 14.23 30.89
CA LEU A 360 -11.27 13.28 30.23
C LEU A 360 -12.25 14.07 29.36
N TYR A 361 -12.25 13.83 28.06
CA TYR A 361 -13.22 14.44 27.16
C TYR A 361 -14.61 13.88 27.48
N GLN A 362 -15.59 14.76 27.72
CA GLN A 362 -17.00 14.41 27.83
C GLN A 362 -17.68 14.83 26.54
N GLY A 363 -17.76 13.90 25.58
CA GLY A 363 -18.54 14.05 24.36
C GLY A 363 -19.83 13.27 24.46
#